data_AF-A0A7J2VAP8-F1
#
_entry.id   AF-A0A7J2VAP8-F1
#
_cell.length_a   1.000
_cell.length_b   1.000
_cell.length_c   1.000
_cell.angle_alpha   90.00
_cell.angle_beta   90.00
_cell.angle_gamma   90.00
#
_symmetry.space_group_name_H-M   'P 1'
#
loop_
_entity.id
_entity.type
_entity.pdbx_description
1 polymer ?
#
loop_
_entity_poly.entity_id
_entity_poly.type
_entity_poly.pdbx_seq_one_letter_code
_entity_poly.pdbx_strand_id
1 'polypeptide(L)'
;MYIGFAAHSEEPAELVVLKTKSLLEAMRSECRSNVKVVVGGYWGLMKYVVDKAIELGFNVIILPPVELEDVSFPEKAIVVKTGVSS
;
A
#
# COMPACT_ATOMS: atom_id res chain seq x y z
N MET A 1 -2.79 -15.28 0.30
CA MET A 1 -2.31 -14.58 1.50
C MET A 1 -2.41 -13.08 1.27
N TYR A 2 -2.90 -12.35 2.28
CA TYR A 2 -2.99 -10.90 2.28
C TYR A 2 -2.08 -10.38 3.40
N ILE A 3 -1.32 -9.32 3.14
CA ILE A 3 -0.51 -8.64 4.15
C ILE A 3 -0.95 -7.19 4.18
N GLY A 4 -1.49 -6.78 5.32
CA GLY A 4 -1.94 -5.42 5.56
C GLY A 4 -0.80 -4.53 6.06
N PHE A 5 -0.72 -3.31 5.52
CA PHE A 5 0.17 -2.26 6.00
C PHE A 5 -0.67 -1.11 6.53
N ALA A 6 -0.51 -0.80 7.81
CA ALA A 6 -1.06 0.38 8.45
C ALA A 6 0.10 1.33 8.77
N ALA A 7 -0.04 2.60 8.38
CA ALA A 7 0.95 3.62 8.64
C ALA A 7 0.30 4.99 8.81
N HIS A 8 1.02 5.91 9.45
CA HIS A 8 0.57 7.29 9.62
C HIS A 8 0.45 8.02 8.27
N SER A 9 -0.51 8.94 8.22
CA SER A 9 -0.86 9.71 7.02
C SER A 9 0.11 10.84 6.69
N GLU A 10 0.98 11.20 7.62
CA GLU A 10 1.96 12.28 7.49
C GLU A 10 3.15 11.88 6.61
N GLU A 11 3.93 12.87 6.17
CA GLU A 11 5.15 12.62 5.39
C GLU A 11 6.17 11.86 6.26
N PRO A 12 6.60 10.66 5.86
CA PRO A 12 7.55 9.87 6.63
C PRO A 12 8.97 10.41 6.52
N ALA A 13 9.79 10.14 7.54
CA ALA A 13 11.23 10.31 7.44
C ALA A 13 11.83 9.40 6.34
N GLU A 14 12.84 9.89 5.62
CA GLU A 14 13.47 9.17 4.49
C GLU A 14 13.93 7.75 4.86
N LEU A 15 14.50 7.58 6.05
CA LEU A 15 14.94 6.27 6.54
C LEU A 15 13.79 5.25 6.63
N VAL A 16 12.59 5.71 6.99
CA VAL A 16 11.39 4.85 7.09
C VAL A 16 10.93 4.44 5.69
N VAL A 17 11.00 5.35 4.71
CA VAL A 17 10.72 5.04 3.30
C VAL A 17 11.69 4.00 2.77
N LEU A 18 13.00 4.17 3.01
CA LEU A 18 14.03 3.23 2.56
C LEU A 18 13.82 1.83 3.15
N LYS A 19 13.60 1.74 4.47
CA LYS A 19 13.32 0.45 5.14
C LYS A 19 12.06 -0.22 4.61
N THR A 20 11.02 0.56 4.32
CA THR A 20 9.76 0.05 3.75
C THR A 20 9.96 -0.54 2.37
N LYS A 21 10.74 0.12 1.51
CA LYS A 21 11.08 -0.39 0.18
C LYS A 21 11.88 -1.69 0.27
N SER A 22 12.91 -1.75 1.14
CA SER A 22 13.70 -2.97 1.35
C SER A 22 12.87 -4.13 1.92
N LEU A 23 11.89 -3.84 2.79
CA LEU A 23 10.95 -4.85 3.28
C LEU A 23 10.14 -5.44 2.13
N LEU A 24 9.59 -4.61 1.23
CA LEU A 24 8.81 -5.09 0.09
C LEU A 24 9.66 -5.91 -0.91
N GLU A 25 10.92 -5.51 -1.11
CA GLU A 25 11.89 -6.26 -1.91
C GLU A 25 12.18 -7.64 -1.31
N ALA A 26 12.45 -7.71 0.00
CA ALA A 26 12.64 -8.97 0.71
C ALA A 26 11.36 -9.83 0.69
N MET A 27 10.18 -9.23 0.86
CA MET A 27 8.92 -9.96 0.71
C MET A 27 8.78 -10.56 -0.69
N ARG A 28 9.18 -9.83 -1.74
CA ARG A 28 9.09 -10.32 -3.12
C ARG A 28 10.06 -11.47 -3.37
N SER A 29 11.27 -11.44 -2.81
CA SER A 29 12.25 -12.51 -2.97
C SER A 29 11.89 -13.76 -2.16
N GLU A 30 11.44 -13.59 -0.92
CA GLU A 30 11.27 -14.70 0.02
C GLU A 30 9.88 -15.34 -0.05
N CYS A 31 8.83 -14.57 -0.38
CA CYS A 31 7.48 -15.11 -0.40
C CYS A 31 7.18 -15.85 -1.71
N ARG A 32 7.25 -17.19 -1.68
CA ARG A 32 6.89 -18.06 -2.82
C ARG A 32 5.40 -18.03 -3.20
N SER A 33 4.55 -17.48 -2.34
CA SER A 33 3.11 -17.39 -2.57
C SER A 33 2.71 -16.07 -3.24
N ASN A 34 1.60 -16.05 -3.96
CA ASN A 34 1.04 -14.82 -4.53
C ASN A 34 0.44 -13.94 -3.41
N VAL A 35 1.30 -13.14 -2.77
CA VAL A 35 0.98 -12.15 -1.74
C VAL A 35 0.21 -10.99 -2.35
N LYS A 36 -0.84 -10.54 -1.67
CA LYS A 36 -1.56 -9.29 -1.96
C LYS A 36 -1.23 -8.28 -0.87
N VAL A 37 -0.81 -7.10 -1.28
CA VAL A 37 -0.54 -5.98 -0.37
C VAL A 37 -1.84 -5.23 -0.17
N VAL A 38 -2.23 -5.00 1.09
CA VAL A 38 -3.46 -4.28 1.45
C VAL A 38 -3.08 -3.03 2.25
N VAL A 39 -3.64 -1.88 1.89
CA VAL A 39 -3.43 -0.60 2.60
C VAL A 39 -4.75 0.13 2.81
N GLY A 40 -4.81 1.01 3.80
CA GLY A 40 -5.98 1.86 4.06
C GLY A 40 -6.03 3.14 3.23
N GLY A 41 -5.01 3.41 2.40
CA GLY A 41 -4.94 4.70 1.70
C GLY A 41 -3.74 4.83 0.77
N TYR A 42 -3.66 5.98 0.10
CA TYR A 42 -2.59 6.33 -0.84
C TYR A 42 -2.01 7.71 -0.53
N TRP A 43 -1.53 7.86 0.70
CA TRP A 43 -0.89 9.07 1.24
C TRP A 43 0.11 8.67 2.34
N GLY A 44 0.92 9.64 2.79
CA GLY A 44 1.98 9.39 3.77
C GLY A 44 2.87 8.21 3.38
N LEU A 45 3.22 7.36 4.35
CA LEU A 45 4.05 6.18 4.09
C LEU A 45 3.37 5.15 3.17
N MET A 46 2.03 5.03 3.22
CA MET A 46 1.28 4.06 2.41
C MET A 46 1.44 4.34 0.91
N LYS A 47 1.63 5.60 0.51
CA LYS A 47 1.96 5.96 -0.88
C LYS A 47 3.18 5.19 -1.39
N TYR A 48 4.25 5.19 -0.60
CA TYR A 48 5.50 4.50 -0.93
C TYR A 48 5.35 2.98 -0.91
N VAL A 49 4.49 2.44 -0.04
CA VAL A 49 4.13 1.01 -0.04
C VAL A 49 3.44 0.64 -1.36
N VAL A 50 2.41 1.40 -1.75
CA VAL A 50 1.63 1.16 -2.98
C VAL A 50 2.52 1.22 -4.21
N ASP A 51 3.29 2.31 -4.36
CA ASP A 51 4.13 2.53 -5.54
C ASP A 51 5.16 1.41 -5.71
N LYS A 52 5.89 1.10 -4.63
CA LYS A 52 6.92 0.06 -4.68
C LYS A 52 6.32 -1.34 -4.82
N ALA A 53 5.17 -1.61 -4.22
CA ALA A 53 4.50 -2.90 -4.37
C ALA A 53 4.03 -3.12 -5.81
N ILE A 54 3.47 -2.10 -6.46
CA ILE A 54 3.11 -2.15 -7.89
C ILE A 54 4.35 -2.35 -8.76
N GLU A 55 5.44 -1.62 -8.50
CA GLU A 55 6.72 -1.76 -9.22
C GLU A 55 7.25 -3.20 -9.16
N LEU A 56 7.17 -3.84 -7.99
CA LEU A 56 7.61 -5.22 -7.77
C LEU A 56 6.62 -6.29 -8.27
N GLY A 57 5.49 -5.86 -8.87
CA GLY A 57 4.49 -6.75 -9.44
C GLY A 57 3.59 -7.44 -8.41
N PHE A 58 3.41 -6.86 -7.22
CA PHE A 58 2.37 -7.30 -6.30
C PHE A 58 1.00 -6.81 -6.78
N ASN A 59 -0.04 -7.58 -6.44
CA ASN A 59 -1.40 -7.07 -6.49
C ASN A 59 -1.63 -6.20 -5.25
N VAL A 60 -2.03 -4.95 -5.46
CA VAL A 60 -2.25 -3.98 -4.40
C VAL A 60 -3.74 -3.69 -4.27
N ILE A 61 -4.24 -3.73 -3.04
CA ILE A 61 -5.63 -3.43 -2.69
C ILE A 61 -5.62 -2.22 -1.76
N ILE A 62 -6.39 -1.19 -2.11
CA ILE A 62 -6.54 0.03 -1.32
C ILE A 62 -7.97 0.09 -0.80
N LEU A 63 -8.11 0.24 0.51
CA LEU A 63 -9.38 0.36 1.24
C LEU A 63 -9.48 1.77 1.83
N PRO A 64 -9.71 2.81 1.02
CA PRO A 64 -9.80 4.17 1.53
C PRO A 64 -11.03 4.35 2.43
N PRO A 65 -10.97 5.25 3.44
CA PRO A 65 -12.15 5.68 4.16
C PRO A 65 -13.07 6.47 3.23
N VAL A 66 -14.37 6.49 3.56
CA VAL A 66 -15.42 7.09 2.72
C VAL A 66 -15.13 8.54 2.31
N GLU A 67 -14.50 9.32 3.18
CA GLU A 67 -14.15 10.73 2.91
C GLU A 67 -13.07 10.89 1.83
N LEU A 68 -12.32 9.82 1.55
CA LEU A 68 -11.18 9.81 0.62
C LEU A 68 -11.37 8.81 -0.54
N GLU A 69 -12.58 8.31 -0.77
CA GLU A 69 -12.86 7.37 -1.88
C GLU A 69 -12.77 8.01 -3.27
N ASP A 70 -12.87 9.34 -3.35
CA ASP A 70 -12.89 10.08 -4.62
C ASP A 70 -11.55 10.73 -4.97
N VAL A 71 -10.50 10.47 -4.20
CA VAL A 71 -9.15 10.89 -4.58
C VAL A 71 -8.62 10.03 -5.73
N SER A 72 -7.58 10.51 -6.40
CA SER A 72 -6.93 9.73 -7.46
C SER A 72 -6.05 8.62 -6.88
N PHE A 73 -6.17 7.43 -7.46
CA PHE A 73 -5.38 6.25 -7.11
C PHE A 73 -4.66 5.71 -8.33
N PRO A 74 -3.55 4.96 -8.17
CA PRO A 74 -2.88 4.33 -9.29
C PRO A 74 -3.80 3.33 -10.01
N GLU A 75 -3.89 3.41 -11.34
CA GLU A 75 -4.76 2.53 -12.16
C GLU A 75 -4.46 1.03 -11.98
N LYS A 76 -3.23 0.69 -11.58
CA LYS A 76 -2.78 -0.69 -11.33
C LYS A 76 -3.19 -1.22 -9.96
N ALA A 77 -3.78 -0.40 -9.09
CA ALA A 77 -4.30 -0.82 -7.80
C ALA A 77 -5.78 -1.19 -7.90
N ILE A 78 -6.21 -2.16 -7.10
CA ILE A 78 -7.62 -2.46 -6.89
C ILE A 78 -8.11 -1.57 -5.76
N VAL A 79 -8.96 -0.59 -6.06
CA VAL A 79 -9.56 0.29 -5.05
C VAL A 79 -10.93 -0.26 -4.68
N VAL A 80 -11.14 -0.56 -3.41
CA VAL A 80 -12.43 -1.00 -2.88
C VAL A 80 -13.03 0.15 -2.10
N LYS A 81 -14.04 0.80 -2.68
CA LYS A 81 -14.88 1.79 -2.01
C LYS A 81 -15.76 1.08 -0.98
N THR A 82 -15.39 1.17 0.29
CA THR A 82 -16.00 0.41 1.37
C THR A 82 -17.23 1.09 1.95
N GLY A 83 -17.36 2.41 1.77
CA GLY A 83 -18.43 3.21 2.37
C GLY A 83 -18.32 3.36 3.89
N VAL A 84 -17.18 3.03 4.49
CA VAL A 84 -16.96 3.15 5.94
C VAL A 84 -15.95 4.24 6.28
N SER A 85 -16.15 4.92 7.40
CA SER A 85 -15.18 5.88 7.97
C SER A 85 -14.07 5.15 8.75
N SER A 86 -12.92 5.79 8.93
CA SER A 86 -11.76 5.28 9.68
C SER A 86 -11.40 6.13 10.88
#